data_AF-A0A383W0S9-F1
#
_entry.id   AF-A0A383W0S9-F1
#
_cell.length_a   1.000
_cell.length_b   1.000
_cell.length_c   1.000
_cell.angle_alpha   90.00
_cell.angle_beta   90.00
_cell.angle_gamma   90.00
#
_symmetry.space_group_name_H-M   'P 1'
#
loop_
_entity.id
_entity.type
_entity.pdbx_description
1 polymer ?
#
loop_
_entity_poly.entity_id
_entity_poly.type
_entity_poly.pdbx_seq_one_letter_code
_entity_poly.pdbx_strand_id
1 'polypeptide(L)'
;MASVLSPCCFGSVQVQVSDRSLTSFAIQDSGAVLGCGTADGSCCVMQLSASLVEMAQNEKQGINAMFERETLREKNLEKAQKEAKVKARKDAARLAELADNVTDDDLLAVEDVFFKEAGLEGSSSQRLLAARRPAGDEQRQSSSGSADGDAGGSAAADGSTAE
;
A
#
# COMPACT_ATOMS: atom_id res chain seq x y z
N MET A 1 -7.10 5.07 -27.07
CA MET A 1 -6.00 5.53 -26.18
C MET A 1 -6.53 6.75 -25.44
N ALA A 2 -7.15 6.53 -24.27
CA ALA A 2 -7.87 7.58 -23.56
C ALA A 2 -6.87 8.51 -22.88
N SER A 3 -6.81 9.75 -23.34
CA SER A 3 -6.12 10.82 -22.63
C SER A 3 -6.90 11.10 -21.35
N VAL A 4 -6.32 10.75 -20.21
CA VAL A 4 -6.75 11.22 -18.89
C VAL A 4 -6.44 12.72 -18.84
N LEU A 5 -7.33 13.53 -19.40
CA LEU A 5 -7.33 14.97 -19.14
C LEU A 5 -7.74 15.15 -17.68
N SER A 6 -6.73 15.35 -16.84
CA SER A 6 -6.88 15.91 -15.51
C SER A 6 -7.70 17.23 -15.61
N PRO A 7 -8.73 17.44 -14.76
CA PRO A 7 -9.64 18.59 -14.86
C PRO A 7 -9.04 19.94 -14.42
N CYS A 8 -7.71 20.10 -14.39
CA CYS A 8 -7.05 21.27 -13.79
C CYS A 8 -6.71 22.42 -14.76
N CYS A 9 -7.07 22.36 -16.04
CA CYS A 9 -6.70 23.38 -17.04
C CYS A 9 -7.81 24.43 -17.30
N PHE A 10 -8.42 25.02 -16.26
CA PHE A 10 -9.46 26.06 -16.46
C PHE A 10 -8.91 27.49 -16.64
N GLY A 11 -7.59 27.71 -16.58
CA GLY A 11 -7.01 29.05 -16.41
C GLY A 11 -6.05 29.58 -17.48
N SER A 12 -5.84 28.90 -18.61
CA SER A 12 -4.89 29.38 -19.62
C SER A 12 -5.59 30.17 -20.74
N VAL A 13 -5.38 31.48 -20.78
CA VAL A 13 -5.78 32.33 -21.91
C VAL A 13 -4.72 32.23 -23.02
N GLN A 14 -5.14 31.88 -24.23
CA GLN A 14 -4.29 31.87 -25.42
C GLN A 14 -4.86 32.85 -26.45
N VAL A 15 -4.05 33.81 -26.87
CA VAL A 15 -4.41 34.80 -27.90
C VAL A 15 -3.28 34.88 -28.92
N GLN A 16 -3.63 34.74 -30.19
CA GLN A 16 -2.69 34.93 -31.29
C GLN A 16 -2.55 36.45 -31.56
N VAL A 17 -1.33 36.96 -31.41
CA VAL A 17 -1.02 38.39 -31.58
C VAL A 17 -0.50 38.67 -33.00
N SER A 18 0.25 37.74 -33.57
CA SER A 18 0.80 37.81 -34.92
C SER A 18 0.84 36.43 -35.59
N ASP A 19 0.79 36.40 -36.92
CA ASP A 19 1.04 35.19 -37.71
C ASP A 19 2.53 34.84 -37.78
N ARG A 20 3.39 35.76 -37.33
CA ARG A 20 4.84 35.65 -37.31
C ARG A 20 5.31 35.33 -35.89
N SER A 21 6.50 34.77 -35.74
CA SER A 21 7.03 34.40 -34.43
C SER A 21 7.28 35.63 -33.55
N LEU A 22 6.97 35.49 -32.25
CA LEU A 22 7.29 36.49 -31.24
C LEU A 22 8.75 36.32 -30.80
N THR A 23 9.50 37.42 -30.73
CA THR A 23 10.94 37.43 -30.45
C THR A 23 11.30 38.07 -29.12
N SER A 24 10.44 38.94 -28.59
CA SER A 24 10.62 39.60 -27.30
C SER A 24 9.29 39.89 -26.62
N PHE A 25 9.30 40.01 -25.29
CA PHE A 25 8.16 40.50 -24.52
C PHE A 25 8.64 41.38 -23.37
N ALA A 26 7.86 42.38 -22.97
CA ALA A 26 8.14 43.26 -21.85
C ALA A 26 6.84 43.73 -21.19
N ILE A 27 6.79 43.71 -19.86
CA ILE A 27 5.60 44.12 -19.09
C ILE A 27 5.91 45.48 -18.44
N GLN A 28 4.94 46.39 -18.45
CA GLN A 28 5.03 47.68 -17.75
C GLN A 28 5.08 47.46 -16.22
N ASP A 29 5.69 48.39 -15.48
CA ASP A 29 5.80 48.31 -14.00
C ASP A 29 4.46 48.10 -13.27
N SER A 30 3.35 48.62 -13.83
CA SER A 30 2.00 48.45 -13.30
C SER A 30 1.36 47.10 -13.61
N GLY A 31 1.97 46.28 -14.47
CA GLY A 31 1.46 44.99 -14.93
C GLY A 31 0.31 45.05 -15.93
N ALA A 32 -0.28 46.22 -16.17
CA ALA A 32 -1.49 46.36 -16.98
C ALA A 32 -1.26 46.32 -18.50
N VAL A 33 -0.04 46.61 -18.95
CA VAL A 33 0.31 46.71 -20.36
C VAL A 33 1.51 45.82 -20.66
N LEU A 34 1.40 45.05 -21.74
CA LEU A 34 2.42 44.15 -22.26
C LEU A 34 2.81 44.58 -23.67
N GLY A 35 4.10 44.67 -23.95
CA GLY A 35 4.65 44.81 -25.30
C GLY A 35 5.24 43.48 -25.79
N CYS A 36 4.95 43.11 -27.03
CA CYS A 36 5.46 41.91 -27.70
C CYS A 36 6.15 42.31 -29.01
N GLY A 37 7.41 41.93 -29.19
CA GLY A 37 8.15 42.08 -30.43
C GLY A 37 7.91 40.90 -31.36
N THR A 38 7.76 41.18 -32.65
CA THR A 38 7.61 40.18 -33.73
C THR A 38 8.89 40.05 -34.53
N ALA A 39 9.08 38.92 -35.22
CA ALA A 39 10.24 38.67 -36.08
C ALA A 39 10.41 39.68 -37.23
N ASP A 40 9.35 40.42 -37.59
CA ASP A 40 9.38 41.43 -38.65
C ASP A 40 9.85 42.80 -38.19
N GLY A 41 10.25 42.93 -36.93
CA GLY A 41 10.63 44.20 -36.32
C GLY A 41 9.45 45.08 -35.91
N SER A 42 8.21 44.58 -36.01
CA SER A 42 7.03 45.26 -35.47
C SER A 42 6.86 44.95 -33.99
N CYS A 43 6.34 45.92 -33.22
CA CYS A 43 6.03 45.76 -31.80
C CYS A 43 4.52 45.95 -31.58
N CYS A 44 3.90 44.99 -30.93
CA CYS A 44 2.48 45.00 -30.56
C CYS A 44 2.35 45.31 -29.07
N VAL A 45 1.51 46.29 -28.72
CA VAL A 45 1.24 46.65 -27.32
C VAL A 45 -0.19 46.24 -26.99
N MET A 46 -0.37 45.53 -25.88
CA MET A 46 -1.63 44.94 -25.46
C MET A 46 -1.94 45.34 -24.01
N GLN A 47 -3.21 45.59 -23.73
CA GLN A 47 -3.69 45.84 -22.38
C GLN A 47 -4.35 44.58 -21.81
N LEU A 48 -3.97 44.22 -20.59
CA LEU A 48 -4.49 43.08 -19.86
C LEU A 48 -5.75 43.48 -19.07
N SER A 49 -6.66 42.52 -18.88
CA SER A 49 -7.83 42.71 -18.02
C SER A 49 -7.42 42.79 -16.55
N ALA A 50 -8.22 43.49 -15.73
CA ALA A 50 -7.95 43.63 -14.30
C ALA A 50 -7.76 42.29 -13.57
N SER A 51 -8.49 41.25 -13.97
CA SER A 51 -8.38 39.89 -13.41
C SER A 51 -7.01 39.22 -13.59
N LEU A 52 -6.22 39.65 -14.58
CA LEU A 52 -4.87 39.15 -14.84
C LEU A 52 -3.79 40.01 -14.17
N VAL A 53 -4.15 41.21 -13.73
CA VAL A 53 -3.25 42.21 -13.15
C VAL A 53 -3.35 42.20 -11.61
N GLU A 54 -4.56 42.09 -11.09
CA GLU A 54 -4.84 42.05 -9.66
C GLU A 54 -4.50 40.66 -9.10
N MET A 55 -3.37 40.56 -8.40
CA MET A 55 -3.08 39.37 -7.59
C MET A 55 -4.02 39.34 -6.39
N ALA A 56 -4.77 38.24 -6.20
CA ALA A 56 -5.55 38.11 -4.98
C ALA A 56 -4.62 38.03 -3.76
N GLN A 57 -5.02 38.69 -2.67
CA GLN A 57 -4.25 38.69 -1.43
C GLN A 57 -4.01 37.24 -0.99
N ASN A 58 -2.74 36.89 -0.78
CA ASN A 58 -2.28 35.57 -0.30
C ASN A 58 -2.16 34.45 -1.37
N GLU A 59 -2.29 34.70 -2.67
CA GLU A 59 -2.08 33.63 -3.67
C GLU A 59 -0.64 33.09 -3.67
N LYS A 60 0.36 33.98 -3.69
CA LYS A 60 1.78 33.59 -3.68
C LYS A 60 2.15 32.79 -2.43
N GLN A 61 1.66 33.24 -1.28
CA GLN A 61 1.92 32.60 0.01
C GLN A 61 1.18 31.25 0.11
N GLY A 62 -0.07 31.17 -0.34
CA GLY A 62 -0.83 29.92 -0.39
C GLY A 62 -0.19 28.89 -1.31
N ILE A 63 0.24 29.28 -2.51
CA ILE A 63 0.90 28.38 -3.46
C ILE A 63 2.26 27.91 -2.93
N ASN A 64 3.08 28.80 -2.39
CA ASN A 64 4.35 28.42 -1.78
C ASN A 64 4.16 27.44 -0.62
N ALA A 65 3.19 27.69 0.27
CA ALA A 65 2.86 26.78 1.36
C ALA A 65 2.40 25.40 0.86
N MET A 66 1.67 25.35 -0.27
CA MET A 66 1.30 24.07 -0.90
C MET A 66 2.53 23.33 -1.43
N PHE A 67 3.44 23.99 -2.14
CA PHE A 67 4.66 23.36 -2.67
C PHE A 67 5.60 22.90 -1.56
N GLU A 68 5.75 23.69 -0.49
CA GLU A 68 6.55 23.32 0.68
C GLU A 68 5.97 22.07 1.36
N ARG A 69 4.65 22.01 1.55
CA ARG A 69 3.98 20.82 2.10
C ARG A 69 4.21 19.59 1.24
N GLU A 70 4.13 19.72 -0.08
CA GLU A 70 4.34 18.59 -0.99
C GLU A 70 5.79 18.11 -0.95
N THR A 71 6.75 19.05 -0.95
CA THR A 71 8.19 18.72 -0.81
C THR A 71 8.49 18.01 0.51
N LEU A 72 7.89 18.47 1.63
CA LEU A 72 8.04 17.81 2.93
C LEU A 72 7.41 16.42 2.94
N ARG A 73 6.28 16.24 2.28
CA ARG A 73 5.62 14.94 2.13
C ARG A 73 6.52 13.96 1.38
N GLU A 74 7.11 14.37 0.25
CA GLU A 74 8.06 13.54 -0.51
C GLU A 74 9.30 13.17 0.33
N LYS A 75 9.89 14.14 1.03
CA LYS A 75 11.05 13.91 1.89
C LYS A 75 10.76 12.95 3.05
N ASN A 76 9.57 13.04 3.65
CA ASN A 76 9.17 12.14 4.73
C ASN A 76 8.94 10.72 4.23
N LEU A 77 8.34 10.56 3.06
CA LEU A 77 8.16 9.26 2.43
C LEU A 77 9.51 8.62 2.06
N GLU A 78 10.46 9.39 1.54
CA GLU A 78 11.79 8.89 1.22
C GLU A 78 12.53 8.39 2.49
N LYS A 79 12.43 9.13 3.60
CA LYS A 79 12.99 8.71 4.89
C LYS A 79 12.32 7.44 5.41
N ALA A 80 11.00 7.39 5.42
CA ALA A 80 10.25 6.22 5.87
C ALA A 80 10.61 4.96 5.05
N GLN A 81 10.77 5.09 3.73
CA GLN A 81 11.22 3.98 2.89
C GLN A 81 12.65 3.52 3.20
N LYS A 82 13.57 4.45 3.45
CA LYS A 82 14.95 4.12 3.85
C LYS A 82 14.98 3.42 5.21
N GLU A 83 14.23 3.93 6.18
CA GLU A 83 14.10 3.33 7.53
C GLU A 83 13.48 1.93 7.47
N ALA A 84 12.42 1.75 6.68
CA ALA A 84 11.80 0.44 6.47
C ALA A 84 12.78 -0.58 5.87
N LYS A 85 13.59 -0.18 4.88
CA LYS A 85 14.62 -1.04 4.29
C LYS A 85 15.72 -1.42 5.30
N VAL A 86 16.17 -0.47 6.11
CA VAL A 86 17.18 -0.74 7.15
C VAL A 86 16.61 -1.65 8.22
N LYS A 87 15.38 -1.40 8.67
CA LYS A 87 14.69 -2.23 9.65
C LYS A 87 14.51 -3.66 9.15
N ALA A 88 14.02 -3.84 7.92
CA ALA A 88 13.87 -5.17 7.32
C ALA A 88 15.20 -5.92 7.22
N ARG A 89 16.31 -5.25 6.87
CA ARG A 89 17.64 -5.86 6.87
C ARG A 89 18.12 -6.26 8.26
N LYS A 90 17.89 -5.42 9.27
CA LYS A 90 18.24 -5.73 10.67
C LYS A 90 17.41 -6.89 11.20
N ASP A 91 16.11 -6.90 10.93
CA ASP A 91 15.21 -7.98 11.35
C ASP A 91 15.57 -9.30 10.66
N ALA A 92 15.92 -9.27 9.37
CA ALA A 92 16.40 -10.43 8.64
C ALA A 92 17.75 -10.95 9.17
N ALA A 93 18.69 -10.06 9.48
CA ALA A 93 19.98 -10.43 10.06
C ALA A 93 19.82 -11.04 11.46
N ARG A 94 18.94 -10.46 12.30
CA ARG A 94 18.63 -11.00 13.63
C ARG A 94 17.94 -12.36 13.53
N LEU A 95 17.04 -12.53 12.58
CA LEU A 95 16.38 -13.82 12.35
C LEU A 95 17.38 -14.87 11.88
N ALA A 96 18.32 -14.50 11.00
CA ALA A 96 19.40 -15.38 10.56
C ALA A 96 20.33 -15.77 11.71
N GLU A 97 20.76 -14.81 12.55
CA GLU A 97 21.55 -15.12 13.74
C GLU A 97 20.79 -16.03 14.71
N LEU A 98 19.49 -15.80 14.95
CA LEU A 98 18.70 -16.71 15.78
C LEU A 98 18.62 -18.11 15.17
N ALA A 99 18.47 -18.22 13.84
CA ALA A 99 18.43 -19.50 13.15
C ALA A 99 19.77 -20.24 13.22
N ASP A 100 20.90 -19.54 13.09
CA ASP A 100 22.24 -20.13 13.18
C ASP A 100 22.61 -20.59 14.60
N ASN A 101 22.02 -19.98 15.64
CA ASN A 101 22.27 -20.35 17.03
C ASN A 101 21.29 -21.41 17.58
N VAL A 102 20.27 -21.82 16.83
CA VAL A 102 19.36 -22.89 17.23
C VAL A 102 19.94 -24.21 16.73
N THR A 103 20.45 -25.03 17.65
CA THR A 103 20.97 -26.35 17.31
C THR A 103 19.84 -27.38 17.24
N ASP A 104 20.02 -28.45 16.46
CA ASP A 104 19.02 -29.53 16.35
C ASP A 104 18.75 -30.20 17.71
N ASP A 105 19.74 -30.25 18.59
CA ASP A 105 19.60 -30.78 19.96
C ASP A 105 18.68 -29.91 20.84
N ASP A 106 18.73 -28.59 20.68
CA ASP A 106 17.84 -27.66 21.40
C ASP A 106 16.38 -27.82 20.94
N LEU A 107 16.17 -28.04 19.64
CA LEU A 107 14.83 -28.28 19.06
C LEU A 107 14.22 -29.59 19.59
N LEU A 108 15.02 -30.65 19.67
CA LEU A 108 14.58 -31.94 20.22
C LEU A 108 14.22 -31.84 21.70
N ALA A 109 15.00 -31.09 22.49
CA ALA A 109 14.71 -30.87 23.91
C ALA A 109 13.39 -30.11 24.11
N VAL A 110 13.11 -29.09 23.30
CA VAL A 110 11.84 -28.34 23.35
C VAL A 110 10.67 -29.23 22.93
N GLU A 111 10.84 -30.06 21.89
CA GLU A 111 9.83 -31.03 21.48
C GLU A 111 9.46 -31.96 22.64
N ASP A 112 10.44 -32.53 23.32
CA ASP A 112 10.19 -33.49 24.40
C ASP A 112 9.50 -32.85 25.61
N VAL A 113 9.82 -31.60 25.94
CA VAL A 113 9.10 -30.85 26.98
C VAL A 113 7.65 -30.58 26.57
N PHE A 114 7.42 -30.12 25.34
CA PHE A 114 6.08 -29.81 24.83
C PHE A 114 5.16 -31.03 24.83
N PHE A 115 5.63 -32.16 24.31
CA PHE A 115 4.80 -33.38 24.24
C PHE A 115 4.57 -34.02 25.62
N LYS A 116 5.52 -33.84 26.55
CA LYS A 116 5.33 -34.25 27.95
C LYS A 116 4.25 -33.43 28.64
N GLU A 117 4.23 -32.11 28.44
CA GLU A 117 3.18 -31.24 28.98
C GLU A 117 1.82 -31.46 28.32
N ALA A 118 1.80 -31.80 27.02
CA ALA A 118 0.59 -32.17 26.29
C ALA A 118 0.03 -33.56 26.67
N GLY A 119 0.67 -34.30 27.59
CA GLY A 119 0.22 -35.61 28.07
C GLY A 119 0.42 -36.75 27.06
N LEU A 120 1.28 -36.55 26.06
CA LEU A 120 1.64 -37.55 25.03
C LEU A 120 3.00 -38.16 25.38
N GLU A 121 3.02 -39.22 26.18
CA GLU A 121 4.25 -39.91 26.56
C GLU A 121 4.78 -40.85 25.46
N GLY A 122 6.09 -40.77 25.19
CA GLY A 122 6.83 -41.63 24.26
C GLY A 122 8.02 -40.92 23.62
N SER A 123 9.10 -41.65 23.30
CA SER A 123 10.25 -41.07 22.58
C SER A 123 9.84 -40.59 21.19
N SER A 124 10.52 -39.58 20.64
CA SER A 124 10.21 -39.02 19.30
C SER A 124 10.15 -40.12 18.23
N SER A 125 10.99 -41.16 18.34
CA SER A 125 10.93 -42.37 17.51
C SER A 125 9.67 -43.21 17.72
N GLN A 126 9.22 -43.43 18.97
CA GLN A 126 7.96 -44.14 19.24
C GLN A 126 6.74 -43.38 18.71
N ARG A 127 6.74 -42.04 18.79
CA ARG A 127 5.66 -41.19 18.24
C ARG A 127 5.60 -41.26 16.71
N LEU A 128 6.76 -41.20 16.05
CA LEU A 128 6.86 -41.27 14.58
C LEU A 128 6.46 -42.66 14.04
N LEU A 129 6.76 -43.73 14.78
CA LEU A 129 6.23 -45.08 14.49
C LEU A 129 4.73 -45.21 14.78
N ALA A 130 4.21 -44.59 15.83
CA ALA A 130 2.78 -44.62 16.16
C ALA A 130 1.92 -43.87 15.13
N ALA A 131 2.39 -42.73 14.63
CA ALA A 131 1.73 -41.94 13.58
C ALA A 131 1.74 -42.63 12.20
N ARG A 132 2.63 -43.62 12.00
CA ARG A 132 2.80 -44.35 10.73
C ARG A 132 1.94 -45.63 10.64
N ARG A 133 1.04 -45.88 11.61
CA ARG A 133 0.21 -47.09 11.63
C ARG A 133 -0.88 -47.01 10.54
N PRO A 134 -1.02 -48.03 9.66
CA PRO A 134 -2.05 -48.02 8.63
C PRO A 134 -3.45 -48.18 9.25
N ALA A 135 -4.42 -47.46 8.68
CA ALA A 135 -5.83 -47.61 8.98
C ALA A 135 -6.34 -49.00 8.54
N GLY A 136 -7.11 -49.67 9.39
CA GLY A 136 -7.99 -50.80 9.02
C GLY A 136 -7.65 -52.11 9.70
N ASP A 137 -8.41 -52.48 10.74
CA ASP A 137 -9.45 -53.51 10.64
C ASP A 137 -10.05 -53.79 12.03
N GLU A 138 -11.22 -53.21 12.30
CA GLU A 138 -12.07 -53.63 13.42
C GLU A 138 -13.18 -54.58 12.92
N GLN A 139 -13.13 -55.78 13.51
CA GLN A 139 -14.22 -56.71 13.85
C GLN A 139 -14.84 -57.61 12.77
N ARG A 140 -14.74 -58.92 13.04
CA ARG A 140 -15.75 -59.91 12.65
C ARG A 140 -16.26 -60.68 13.87
N GLN A 141 -17.59 -60.70 13.97
CA GLN A 141 -18.49 -61.58 14.75
C GLN A 141 -18.70 -61.16 16.22
N SER A 142 -19.93 -60.94 16.72
CA SER A 142 -21.23 -61.47 16.30
C SER A 142 -22.42 -60.74 16.96
N SER A 143 -23.62 -61.10 16.50
CA SER A 143 -24.99 -60.76 16.94
C SER A 143 -25.61 -59.54 16.24
N SER A 144 -26.37 -59.74 15.16
CA SER A 144 -27.76 -60.22 15.05
C SER A 144 -28.79 -59.24 15.64
N GLY A 145 -29.45 -58.48 14.77
CA GLY A 145 -30.59 -57.64 15.13
C GLY A 145 -31.08 -56.87 13.92
N SER A 146 -32.22 -57.28 13.40
CA SER A 146 -32.90 -56.84 12.19
C SER A 146 -33.73 -55.57 12.34
N ALA A 147 -34.10 -55.01 11.17
CA ALA A 147 -35.32 -54.27 10.84
C ALA A 147 -35.31 -52.73 10.94
N ASP A 148 -35.33 -52.13 9.73
CA ASP A 148 -36.36 -51.24 9.16
C ASP A 148 -36.61 -49.81 9.69
N GLY A 149 -36.54 -48.88 8.72
CA GLY A 149 -37.27 -47.60 8.63
C GLY A 149 -36.68 -46.45 9.46
N ASP A 150 -36.87 -45.17 9.18
CA ASP A 150 -37.48 -44.39 8.10
C ASP A 150 -37.03 -42.93 8.34
N ALA A 151 -37.11 -42.11 7.30
CA ALA A 151 -37.12 -40.66 7.20
C ALA A 151 -36.91 -39.73 8.43
N GLY A 152 -36.26 -38.59 8.15
CA GLY A 152 -36.68 -37.32 8.72
C GLY A 152 -35.54 -36.42 9.17
N GLY A 153 -35.28 -35.36 8.41
CA GLY A 153 -34.41 -34.27 8.85
C GLY A 153 -35.11 -33.35 9.85
N SER A 154 -34.33 -32.61 10.62
CA SER A 154 -34.71 -31.28 11.11
C SER A 154 -33.46 -30.48 11.49
N ALA A 155 -33.46 -29.23 11.03
CA ALA A 155 -32.56 -28.15 11.40
C ALA A 155 -32.88 -27.56 12.79
N ALA A 156 -31.88 -26.94 13.42
CA ALA A 156 -31.90 -25.78 14.34
C ALA A 156 -30.59 -25.81 15.15
N ALA A 157 -29.67 -24.85 15.02
CA ALA A 157 -29.69 -23.48 15.56
C ALA A 157 -29.50 -23.43 17.10
N ASP A 158 -28.29 -23.05 17.53
CA ASP A 158 -27.98 -22.24 18.72
C ASP A 158 -26.50 -21.79 18.57
N GLY A 159 -26.07 -20.54 18.73
CA GLY A 159 -26.72 -19.39 19.32
C GLY A 159 -26.27 -19.13 20.76
N SER A 160 -25.02 -18.72 21.02
CA SER A 160 -24.74 -17.92 22.23
C SER A 160 -23.44 -17.10 22.15
N THR A 161 -23.66 -15.80 22.04
CA THR A 161 -22.84 -14.66 22.46
C THR A 161 -22.36 -14.76 23.92
N ALA A 162 -21.15 -14.23 24.20
CA ALA A 162 -20.64 -13.62 25.44
C ALA A 162 -19.12 -13.92 25.51
N GLU A 163 -18.19 -13.00 25.74
CA GLU A 163 -18.18 -11.61 26.22
C GLU A 163 -16.98 -10.90 25.55
#